data_AF-A0AA43ZWR8-F1
#
_entry.id   AF-A0AA43ZWR8-F1
#
_cell.length_a   1.000
_cell.length_b   1.000
_cell.length_c   1.000
_cell.angle_alpha   90.00
_cell.angle_beta   90.00
_cell.angle_gamma   90.00
#
_symmetry.space_group_name_H-M   'P 1'
#
loop_
_entity.id
_entity.type
_entity.pdbx_description
1 polymer ?
#
loop_
_entity_poly.entity_id
_entity_poly.type
_entity_poly.pdbx_seq_one_letter_code
_entity_poly.pdbx_strand_id
1 'polypeptide(L)'
;MPRDYYEVLGVAKDASQDDIKKAYRQLAKKYHPDVSTEEKEVAEAKFKEISEAYEILSDPEKRKLYDQYGHEGVKNSFGQD
;
A
#
# COMPACT_ATOMS: atom_id res chain seq x y z
N MET A 1 -4.19 0.50 15.36
CA MET A 1 -3.57 1.45 14.42
C MET A 1 -3.48 0.75 13.07
N PRO A 2 -3.93 1.38 11.97
CA PRO A 2 -3.63 0.84 10.64
C PRO A 2 -2.10 0.75 10.48
N ARG A 3 -1.62 -0.36 9.89
CA ARG A 3 -0.18 -0.57 9.65
C ARG A 3 0.32 0.53 8.71
N ASP A 4 1.53 1.03 8.95
CA ASP A 4 2.11 2.08 8.11
C ASP A 4 2.21 1.56 6.66
N TYR A 5 1.74 2.32 5.66
CA TYR A 5 1.81 1.93 4.24
C TYR A 5 3.23 1.60 3.77
N TYR A 6 4.26 2.21 4.35
CA TYR A 6 5.64 1.85 4.09
C TYR A 6 5.96 0.43 4.61
N GLU A 7 5.45 0.06 5.78
CA GLU A 7 5.58 -1.29 6.34
C GLU A 7 4.76 -2.32 5.54
N VAL A 8 3.56 -1.94 5.07
CA VAL A 8 2.71 -2.80 4.23
C VAL A 8 3.42 -3.17 2.93
N LEU A 9 4.08 -2.20 2.29
CA LEU A 9 4.89 -2.46 1.10
C LEU A 9 6.28 -3.03 1.42
N GLY A 10 6.70 -3.02 2.69
CA GLY A 10 8.02 -3.48 3.11
C GLY A 10 9.16 -2.61 2.58
N VAL A 11 8.93 -1.30 2.45
CA VAL A 11 9.90 -0.31 1.97
C VAL A 11 10.19 0.74 3.04
N ALA A 12 11.33 1.42 2.92
CA ALA A 12 11.68 2.52 3.82
C ALA A 12 10.89 3.80 3.48
N LYS A 13 10.78 4.73 4.43
CA LYS A 13 10.06 6.00 4.24
C LYS A 13 10.69 6.92 3.19
N ASP A 14 11.98 6.76 2.94
CA ASP A 14 12.76 7.45 1.91
C ASP A 14 12.78 6.71 0.56
N ALA A 15 12.04 5.59 0.44
CA ALA A 15 11.99 4.81 -0.79
C ALA A 15 11.56 5.66 -1.99
N SER A 16 12.20 5.40 -3.13
CA SER A 16 11.86 6.06 -4.39
C SER A 16 10.52 5.55 -4.94
N GLN A 17 9.95 6.30 -5.88
CA GLN A 17 8.74 5.86 -6.59
C GLN A 17 8.92 4.53 -7.31
N ASP A 18 10.12 4.27 -7.83
CA ASP A 18 10.46 3.00 -8.46
C ASP A 18 10.52 1.84 -7.45
N ASP A 19 11.03 2.08 -6.24
CA ASP A 19 11.06 1.08 -5.17
C ASP A 19 9.66 0.72 -4.71
N ILE A 20 8.79 1.72 -4.51
CA ILE A 20 7.37 1.55 -4.17
C ILE A 20 6.67 0.71 -5.25
N LYS A 21 6.85 1.06 -6.53
CA LYS A 21 6.26 0.31 -7.66
C LYS A 21 6.82 -1.10 -7.80
N LYS A 22 8.10 -1.31 -7.47
CA LYS A 22 8.71 -2.65 -7.49
C LYS A 22 8.18 -3.51 -6.37
N ALA A 23 8.09 -2.98 -5.15
CA ALA A 23 7.55 -3.67 -3.99
C ALA A 23 6.07 -4.08 -4.22
N TYR A 24 5.24 -3.14 -4.70
CA TYR A 24 3.85 -3.44 -5.07
C TYR A 24 3.75 -4.60 -6.05
N ARG A 25 4.53 -4.58 -7.14
CA ARG A 25 4.50 -5.67 -8.15
C ARG A 25 4.89 -7.03 -7.58
N GLN A 26 5.88 -7.07 -6.68
CA GLN A 26 6.30 -8.31 -6.03
C GLN A 26 5.22 -8.85 -5.09
N LEU A 27 4.63 -7.98 -4.28
CA LEU A 27 3.60 -8.35 -3.33
C LEU A 27 2.27 -8.70 -4.00
N ALA A 28 1.87 -7.95 -5.03
CA ALA A 28 0.71 -8.26 -5.86
C ALA A 28 0.84 -9.65 -6.49
N LYS A 29 2.03 -10.00 -7.01
CA LYS A 29 2.30 -11.36 -7.51
C LYS A 29 2.24 -12.40 -6.39
N LYS A 30 2.76 -12.10 -5.20
CA LYS A 30 2.76 -13.03 -4.06
C LYS A 30 1.35 -13.38 -3.58
N TYR A 31 0.44 -12.40 -3.57
CA TYR A 31 -0.93 -12.56 -3.07
C TYR A 31 -1.99 -12.67 -4.17
N HIS A 32 -1.58 -12.82 -5.44
CA HIS A 32 -2.49 -13.03 -6.54
C HIS A 32 -3.24 -14.38 -6.38
N PRO A 33 -4.55 -14.46 -6.65
CA PRO A 33 -5.35 -15.67 -6.44
C PRO A 33 -4.80 -16.90 -7.17
N ASP A 34 -4.17 -16.71 -8.33
CA ASP A 34 -3.66 -17.82 -9.15
C ASP A 34 -2.34 -18.43 -8.66
N VAL A 35 -1.56 -17.73 -7.83
CA VAL A 35 -0.20 -18.18 -7.45
C VAL A 35 0.11 -18.09 -5.94
N SER A 36 -0.79 -17.50 -5.15
CA SER A 36 -0.64 -17.41 -3.71
C SER A 36 -0.76 -18.79 -3.06
N THR A 37 0.15 -19.10 -2.14
CA THR A 37 0.08 -20.30 -1.28
C THR A 37 -0.64 -20.04 0.04
N GLU A 38 -1.06 -18.79 0.28
CA GLU A 38 -1.80 -18.38 1.47
C GLU A 38 -3.29 -18.67 1.29
N GLU A 39 -4.01 -18.83 2.40
CA GLU A 39 -5.47 -18.91 2.41
C GLU A 39 -6.09 -17.73 1.64
N LYS A 40 -7.14 -18.01 0.86
CA LYS A 40 -7.76 -17.02 -0.03
C LYS A 40 -8.10 -15.72 0.69
N GLU A 41 -8.69 -15.81 1.88
CA GLU A 41 -9.07 -14.64 2.68
C GLU A 41 -7.86 -13.83 3.15
N VAL A 42 -6.76 -14.50 3.51
CA VAL A 42 -5.50 -13.84 3.93
C VAL A 42 -4.84 -13.17 2.74
N ALA A 43 -4.81 -13.83 1.58
CA ALA A 43 -4.27 -13.27 0.35
C ALA A 43 -5.07 -12.04 -0.10
N GLU A 44 -6.40 -12.12 -0.07
CA GLU A 44 -7.29 -11.02 -0.43
C GLU A 44 -7.15 -9.82 0.52
N ALA A 45 -7.12 -10.06 1.84
CA ALA A 45 -6.90 -9.00 2.83
C ALA A 45 -5.55 -8.30 2.63
N LYS A 46 -4.47 -9.07 2.44
CA LYS A 46 -3.14 -8.51 2.18
C LYS A 46 -3.09 -7.76 0.85
N PHE A 47 -3.70 -8.30 -0.20
CA PHE A 47 -3.76 -7.66 -1.52
C PHE A 47 -4.46 -6.30 -1.45
N LYS A 48 -5.54 -6.21 -0.67
CA LYS A 48 -6.26 -4.95 -0.43
C LYS A 48 -5.38 -3.92 0.30
N GLU A 49 -4.72 -4.33 1.39
CA GLU A 49 -3.79 -3.46 2.12
C GLU A 49 -2.66 -2.95 1.21
N ILE A 50 -2.08 -3.82 0.39
CA ILE A 50 -0.98 -3.49 -0.54
C ILE A 50 -1.45 -2.55 -1.64
N SER A 51 -2.66 -2.73 -2.15
CA SER A 51 -3.25 -1.87 -3.18
C SER A 51 -3.50 -0.47 -2.64
N GLU A 52 -4.08 -0.36 -1.45
CA GLU A 52 -4.29 0.92 -0.76
C GLU A 52 -2.96 1.63 -0.48
N ALA A 53 -1.97 0.92 0.06
CA ALA A 53 -0.64 1.48 0.30
C ALA A 53 0.03 1.99 -0.98
N TYR A 54 -0.08 1.25 -2.08
CA TYR A 54 0.46 1.67 -3.37
C TYR A 54 -0.28 2.89 -3.93
N GLU A 55 -1.60 2.95 -3.84
CA GLU A 55 -2.38 4.10 -4.32
C GLU A 55 -1.93 5.40 -3.65
N ILE A 56 -1.65 5.34 -2.35
CA ILE A 56 -1.23 6.52 -1.58
C ILE A 56 0.24 6.85 -1.78
N LEU A 57 1.13 5.86 -1.76
CA LEU A 57 2.57 6.12 -1.81
C LEU A 57 3.10 6.36 -3.24
N SER A 58 2.40 5.85 -4.26
CA SER A 58 2.79 6.02 -5.67
C SER A 58 2.46 7.41 -6.23
N ASP A 59 1.51 8.11 -5.61
CA ASP A 59 1.15 9.48 -5.97
C ASP A 59 1.94 10.45 -5.05
N PRO A 60 2.79 11.34 -5.61
CA PRO A 60 3.57 12.29 -4.82
C PRO A 60 2.73 13.22 -3.94
N GLU A 61 1.54 13.63 -4.38
CA GLU A 61 0.65 14.50 -3.63
C GLU A 61 -0.03 13.75 -2.47
N LYS A 62 -0.55 12.54 -2.74
CA LYS A 62 -1.13 11.67 -1.70
C LYS A 62 -0.09 11.25 -0.67
N ARG A 63 1.12 10.89 -1.10
CA ARG A 63 2.25 10.56 -0.23
C ARG A 63 2.62 11.73 0.66
N LYS A 64 2.67 12.94 0.12
CA LYS A 64 2.95 14.14 0.93
C LYS A 64 1.89 14.37 2.01
N LEU A 65 0.60 14.20 1.67
CA LEU A 65 -0.49 14.29 2.65
C LEU A 65 -0.40 13.19 3.72
N TYR A 66 -0.09 11.96 3.31
CA TYR A 66 0.15 10.84 4.21
C TYR A 66 1.33 11.09 5.15
N ASP A 67 2.45 11.60 4.64
CA ASP A 67 3.64 11.89 5.44
C ASP A 67 3.38 13.04 6.44
N GLN A 68 2.51 13.98 6.09
CA GLN A 68 2.20 15.15 6.93
C GLN A 68 1.14 14.86 8.00
N TYR A 69 0.14 14.03 7.70
CA TYR A 69 -1.06 13.85 8.52
C TYR A 69 -1.38 12.39 8.85
N GLY A 70 -0.56 11.44 8.41
CA GLY A 70 -0.80 10.01 8.54
C GLY A 70 -2.05 9.54 7.80
N HIS A 71 -2.59 8.41 8.25
CA HIS A 71 -3.79 7.79 7.65
C HIS A 71 -5.03 8.70 7.70
N GLU A 72 -5.12 9.62 8.67
CA GLU A 72 -6.28 10.52 8.83
C GLU A 72 -6.32 11.60 7.74
N GLY A 73 -5.17 12.12 7.32
CA GLY A 73 -5.13 13.12 6.25
C GLY A 73 -5.51 12.56 4.88
N VAL A 74 -5.19 11.29 4.64
CA VAL A 74 -5.51 10.63 3.37
C VAL A 74 -6.98 10.21 3.32
N LYS A 75 -7.53 9.63 4.41
CA LYS A 75 -8.95 9.25 4.48
C LYS A 75 -9.89 10.43 4.29
N ASN A 76 -9.57 11.60 4.86
CA ASN A 76 -10.40 12.79 4.72
C ASN A 76 -10.31 13.44 3.33
N SER A 77 -9.20 13.25 2.60
CA SER A 77 -9.00 13.83 1.26
C SER A 77 -9.43 12.91 0.12
N PHE A 78 -9.47 11.59 0.31
CA PHE A 78 -9.71 10.61 -0.76
C PHE A 78 -10.77 9.54 -0.43
N GLY A 79 -11.44 9.63 0.73
CA GLY A 79 -12.44 8.66 1.17
C GLY A 79 -13.90 8.96 0.76
N GLN A 80 -14.13 9.70 -0.33
CA GLN A 80 -15.48 9.87 -0.90
C GLN A 80 -15.61 9.10 -2.21
N ASP A 81 -16.14 7.88 -2.09
CA ASP A 81 -17.01 7.26 -3.10
C ASP A 81 -18.20 6.62 -2.36
#